data_AF-A0A699JYX0-F1
#
_entry.id   AF-A0A699JYX0-F1
#
_cell.length_a   1.000
_cell.length_b   1.000
_cell.length_c   1.000
_cell.angle_alpha   90.00
_cell.angle_beta   90.00
_cell.angle_gamma   90.00
#
_symmetry.space_group_name_H-M   'P 1'
#
loop_
_entity.id
_entity.type
_entity.pdbx_description
1 polymer ?
#
loop_
_entity_poly.entity_id
_entity_poly.type
_entity_poly.pdbx_seq_one_letter_code
_entity_poly.pdbx_strand_id
1 'polypeptide(L)' 'VSVVQGNGESAVKSSACWIWRPTGNVIDHISKDSGSYMPKRFNYVDLQGRLKSAMAWVSKRN' A
#
# COMPACT_ATOMS: atom_id res chain seq x y z
N VAL A 1 -40.48 4.33 -42.67
CA VAL A 1 -40.98 4.31 -41.27
C VAL A 1 -39.85 3.80 -40.38
N SER A 2 -39.44 4.61 -39.37
CA SER A 2 -38.62 4.32 -38.16
C SER A 2 -37.18 3.72 -38.35
N VAL A 3 -36.08 4.49 -38.25
CA VAL A 3 -35.27 4.90 -37.07
C VAL A 3 -34.60 3.74 -36.29
N VAL A 4 -33.26 3.68 -36.25
CA VAL A 4 -32.42 3.74 -35.03
C VAL A 4 -30.92 3.69 -35.36
N GLN A 5 -30.21 4.44 -34.53
CA GLN A 5 -28.82 4.90 -34.51
C GLN A 5 -27.87 3.82 -33.93
N GLY A 6 -26.63 3.77 -34.43
CA GLY A 6 -25.58 2.87 -33.92
C GLY A 6 -24.18 3.48 -34.07
N ASN A 7 -24.00 4.58 -33.35
CA ASN A 7 -22.75 5.13 -32.83
C ASN A 7 -21.48 4.26 -32.91
N GLY A 8 -20.41 4.89 -33.41
CA GLY A 8 -19.12 4.31 -33.73
C GLY A 8 -18.46 3.50 -32.60
N GLU A 9 -17.93 2.36 -33.01
CA GLU A 9 -16.99 1.55 -32.25
C GLU A 9 -15.77 2.40 -31.86
N SER A 10 -15.78 2.93 -30.65
CA SER A 10 -14.56 3.44 -30.04
C SER A 10 -13.67 2.24 -29.74
N ALA A 11 -12.69 1.98 -30.61
CA ALA A 11 -11.62 1.03 -30.35
C ALA A 11 -10.91 1.44 -29.05
N VAL A 12 -11.21 0.73 -27.97
CA VAL A 12 -10.59 0.92 -26.66
C VAL A 12 -9.11 0.55 -26.81
N LYS A 13 -8.26 1.57 -26.94
CA LYS A 13 -6.80 1.39 -26.91
C LYS A 13 -6.43 0.81 -25.56
N SER A 14 -5.87 -0.40 -25.57
CA SER A 14 -5.27 -1.01 -24.38
C SER A 14 -4.13 -0.10 -23.90
N SER A 15 -4.30 0.49 -22.71
CA SER A 15 -3.25 1.26 -22.06
C SER A 15 -2.17 0.31 -21.56
N ALA A 16 -0.96 0.41 -22.09
CA ALA A 16 0.20 -0.29 -21.55
C ALA A 16 0.45 0.22 -20.11
N CYS A 17 0.21 -0.64 -19.12
CA CYS A 17 0.48 -0.34 -17.72
C CYS A 17 2.00 -0.36 -17.47
N TRP A 18 2.59 0.81 -17.26
CA TRP A 18 3.98 0.92 -16.80
C TRP A 18 4.04 0.56 -15.32
N ILE A 19 4.40 -0.69 -15.03
CA ILE A 19 4.61 -1.16 -13.66
C ILE A 19 6.03 -0.76 -13.24
N TRP A 20 6.12 0.19 -12.32
CA TRP A 20 7.38 0.51 -11.65
C TRP A 20 7.81 -0.68 -10.79
N ARG A 21 8.89 -1.36 -11.18
CA ARG A 21 9.55 -2.36 -10.36
C ARG A 21 10.56 -1.65 -9.45
N PRO A 22 10.40 -1.68 -8.12
CA PRO A 22 11.43 -1.15 -7.24
C PRO A 22 12.72 -1.95 -7.44
N THR A 23 13.82 -1.26 -7.76
CA THR A 23 15.17 -1.84 -7.94
C THR A 23 15.85 -2.16 -6.60
N GLY A 24 15.11 -2.07 -5.50
CA GLY A 24 15.59 -2.51 -4.19
C GLY A 24 15.45 -4.02 -4.12
N ASN A 25 16.49 -4.68 -3.60
CA ASN A 25 16.43 -6.09 -3.22
C ASN A 25 15.06 -6.35 -2.58
N VAL A 26 14.23 -7.15 -3.25
CA VAL A 26 13.01 -7.68 -2.63
C VAL A 26 13.51 -8.31 -1.35
N ILE A 27 13.18 -7.71 -0.21
CA ILE A 27 13.50 -8.29 1.08
C ILE A 27 12.52 -9.46 1.24
N ASP A 28 12.69 -10.50 0.43
CA ASP A 28 12.15 -11.84 0.66
C ASP A 28 12.88 -12.51 1.82
N HIS A 29 13.89 -11.84 2.38
CA HIS A 29 14.34 -12.12 3.72
C HIS A 29 13.31 -11.55 4.69
N ILE A 30 12.22 -12.31 4.92
CA ILE A 30 11.63 -12.39 6.26
C ILE A 30 12.82 -12.70 7.15
N SER A 31 13.47 -11.66 7.66
CA SER A 31 14.67 -11.83 8.45
C SER A 31 14.25 -12.73 9.57
N LYS A 32 15.01 -13.80 9.76
CA LYS A 32 14.89 -14.74 10.86
C LYS A 32 15.05 -14.01 12.19
N ASP A 33 14.05 -13.23 12.53
CA ASP A 33 13.80 -12.66 13.84
C ASP A 33 12.54 -13.41 14.27
N SER A 34 12.71 -14.70 14.57
CA SER A 34 11.71 -15.51 15.28
C SER A 34 11.58 -15.06 16.74
N GLY A 35 11.92 -13.80 17.02
CA GLY A 35 11.69 -13.13 18.29
C GLY A 35 10.20 -12.90 18.47
N SER A 36 9.76 -12.90 19.72
CA SER A 36 8.39 -12.52 20.06
C SER A 36 8.15 -11.07 19.66
N TYR A 37 7.04 -10.77 18.98
CA TYR A 37 6.57 -9.41 18.80
C TYR A 37 5.62 -9.07 19.94
N MET A 38 5.78 -7.89 20.54
CA MET A 38 4.84 -7.38 21.54
C MET A 38 4.15 -6.12 21.02
N PRO A 39 2.83 -5.96 21.25
CA PRO A 39 2.15 -4.74 20.87
C PRO A 39 2.61 -3.61 21.80
N LYS A 40 3.12 -2.51 21.22
CA LYS A 40 3.53 -1.32 21.96
C LYS A 40 2.74 -0.11 21.48
N ARG A 41 2.28 0.70 22.44
CA ARG A 41 1.66 2.00 22.16
C ARG A 41 2.74 3.08 22.08
N PHE A 42 2.68 3.88 21.03
CA PHE A 42 3.53 5.04 20.80
C PHE A 42 2.67 6.29 20.78
N ASN A 43 3.03 7.26 21.62
CA ASN A 43 2.40 8.58 21.60
C ASN A 43 3.24 9.51 20.73
N TYR A 44 2.59 10.30 19.88
CA TYR A 44 3.24 11.32 19.06
C TYR A 44 2.32 12.53 18.91
N VAL A 45 2.92 13.66 18.54
CA VAL A 45 2.19 14.89 18.24
C VAL A 45 2.09 15.00 16.72
N ASP A 46 0.89 15.15 16.19
CA ASP A 46 0.69 15.35 14.76
C ASP A 46 1.09 16.77 14.31
N LEU A 47 1.09 17.01 13.00
CA LEU A 47 1.43 18.32 12.43
C LEU A 47 0.51 19.45 12.89
N GLN A 48 -0.67 19.13 13.45
CA GLN A 48 -1.62 20.09 14.00
C GLN A 48 -1.45 20.26 15.52
N GLY A 49 -0.42 19.66 16.13
CA GLY A 49 -0.16 19.76 17.56
C GLY A 49 -1.02 18.82 18.42
N ARG A 50 -1.76 17.88 17.82
CA ARG A 50 -2.65 16.98 18.58
C ARG A 50 -1.89 15.74 19.04
N LEU A 51 -2.07 15.38 20.30
CA LEU A 51 -1.56 14.13 20.84
C LEU A 51 -2.34 12.94 20.25
N LYS A 52 -1.62 12.04 19.59
CA LYS A 52 -2.14 10.81 19.00
C LYS A 52 -1.41 9.61 19.60
N SER A 53 -2.05 8.45 19.50
CA SER A 53 -1.40 7.17 19.84
C SER A 53 -1.54 6.19 18.68
N ALA A 54 -0.47 5.44 18.41
CA ALA A 54 -0.45 4.35 17.45
C ALA A 54 -0.01 3.06 18.15
N MET A 55 -0.61 1.95 17.76
CA MET A 55 -0.19 0.62 18.20
C MET A 55 0.59 -0.03 17.08
N ALA A 56 1.79 -0.52 17.40
CA ALA A 56 2.63 -1.26 16.46
C ALA A 56 3.22 -2.49 17.14
N TRP A 57 3.44 -3.54 16.35
CA TRP A 57 4.20 -4.71 16.77
C TRP A 57 5.69 -4.34 16.78
N VAL A 58 6.35 -4.58 17.92
CA VAL A 58 7.77 -4.29 18.10
C VAL A 58 8.48 -5.58 18.48
N SER A 59 9.64 -5.83 17.86
CA SER A 59 10.49 -6.96 18.21
C SER A 59 10.89 -6.87 19.69
N LYS A 60 10.58 -7.91 20.46
CA LYS A 60 10.91 -7.99 21.88
C LYS A 60 12.40 -8.23 22.01
N ARG A 61 13.12 -7.23 22.54
CA ARG A 61 14.52 -7.40 22.94
C ARG A 61 14.53 -8.12 24.30
N ASN A 62 15.16 -9.30 24.36
CA ASN A 62 15.48 -9.99 25.61
C ASN A 62 16.69 -9.35 26.29
#